data_AF-A0A0R1GS31-F1
#
_entry.id   AF-A0A0R1GS31-F1
#
_cell.length_a   1.000
_cell.length_b   1.000
_cell.length_c   1.000
_cell.angle_alpha   90.00
_cell.angle_beta   90.00
_cell.angle_gamma   90.00
#
_symmetry.space_group_name_H-M   'P 1'
#
loop_
_entity.id
_entity.type
_entity.pdbx_description
1 polymer ?
#
loop_
_entity_poly.entity_id
_entity_poly.type
_entity_poly.pdbx_seq_one_letter_code
_entity_poly.pdbx_strand_id
1 'polypeptide(L)'
;MKYTKTKAVLNQLVADLSQMSMIIHQTHWYMRGPNFLKLHPLMDEFMEEIDSQLDVISERLIALDGSPYSTLKEMAENTKIQDWPGEWDKTTPERLAHLVDGYRYLEDLYQHGIEVSDVEKDFSTQDIFIR
;
A
#
# COMPACT_ATOMS: atom_id res chain seq x y z
N MET A 1 1.19 16.52 21.14
CA MET A 1 1.23 15.09 20.80
C MET A 1 2.60 14.78 20.22
N LYS A 2 3.18 13.61 20.53
CA LYS A 2 4.44 13.16 19.92
C LYS A 2 4.17 12.60 18.52
N TYR A 3 5.21 12.65 17.68
CA TYR A 3 5.29 12.01 16.36
C TYR A 3 4.18 12.38 15.37
N THR A 4 3.75 13.65 15.38
CA THR A 4 2.61 14.12 14.58
C THR A 4 2.83 13.85 13.08
N LYS A 5 4.05 14.04 12.57
CA LYS A 5 4.33 13.83 11.15
C LYS A 5 4.42 12.34 10.81
N THR A 6 5.05 11.54 11.67
CA THR A 6 5.14 10.09 11.51
C THR A 6 3.75 9.45 11.48
N LYS A 7 2.84 9.89 12.37
CA LYS A 7 1.44 9.44 12.35
C LYS A 7 0.71 9.80 11.06
N ALA A 8 0.98 10.96 10.49
CA ALA A 8 0.39 11.35 9.21
C ALA A 8 0.88 10.45 8.07
N VAL A 9 2.18 10.11 8.04
CA VAL A 9 2.73 9.17 7.04
C VAL A 9 2.15 7.76 7.22
N LEU A 10 2.09 7.25 8.46
CA LEU A 10 1.45 5.96 8.74
C LEU A 10 0.01 5.93 8.25
N ASN A 11 -0.79 6.97 8.51
CA ASN A 11 -2.18 6.98 8.08
C ASN A 11 -2.33 7.11 6.56
N GLN A 12 -1.40 7.82 5.90
CA GLN A 12 -1.35 7.85 4.43
C GLN A 12 -1.07 6.45 3.86
N LEU A 13 -0.13 5.71 4.46
CA LEU A 13 0.16 4.32 4.09
C LEU A 13 -1.04 3.40 4.30
N VAL A 14 -1.87 3.60 5.34
CA VAL A 14 -3.11 2.83 5.52
C VAL A 14 -4.02 2.94 4.30
N ALA A 15 -4.23 4.16 3.78
CA ALA A 15 -5.04 4.37 2.59
C ALA A 15 -4.38 3.77 1.34
N ASP A 16 -3.09 4.00 1.15
CA ASP A 16 -2.36 3.61 -0.06
C ASP A 16 -2.12 2.09 -0.16
N LEU A 17 -1.81 1.41 0.96
CA LEU A 17 -1.68 -0.05 0.99
C LEU A 17 -3.03 -0.73 0.74
N SER A 18 -4.12 -0.20 1.30
CA SER A 18 -5.47 -0.70 1.02
C SER A 18 -5.84 -0.57 -0.46
N GLN A 19 -5.50 0.56 -1.09
CA GLN A 19 -5.71 0.76 -2.51
C GLN A 19 -4.83 -0.18 -3.35
N MET A 20 -3.57 -0.37 -2.96
CA MET A 20 -2.63 -1.28 -3.63
C MET A 20 -3.12 -2.73 -3.56
N SER A 21 -3.61 -3.19 -2.40
CA SER A 21 -4.22 -4.51 -2.22
C SER A 21 -5.35 -4.73 -3.22
N MET A 22 -6.24 -3.74 -3.39
CA MET A 22 -7.32 -3.83 -4.39
C MET A 22 -6.83 -3.81 -5.84
N ILE A 23 -5.76 -3.07 -6.17
CA ILE A 23 -5.16 -3.08 -7.52
C ILE A 23 -4.52 -4.45 -7.83
N ILE A 24 -3.86 -5.07 -6.86
CA ILE A 24 -3.34 -6.43 -6.96
C ILE A 24 -4.48 -7.42 -7.18
N HIS A 25 -5.56 -7.31 -6.38
CA HIS A 25 -6.74 -8.16 -6.50
C HIS A 25 -7.43 -8.00 -7.87
N GLN A 26 -7.56 -6.77 -8.37
CA GLN A 26 -8.07 -6.52 -9.71
C GLN A 26 -7.18 -7.16 -10.78
N THR A 27 -5.86 -7.10 -10.62
CA THR A 27 -4.92 -7.76 -11.52
C THR A 27 -5.08 -9.27 -11.47
N HIS A 28 -5.22 -9.85 -10.27
CA HIS A 28 -5.50 -11.27 -10.06
C HIS A 28 -6.77 -11.72 -10.80
N TRP A 29 -7.88 -10.98 -10.68
CA TRP A 29 -9.16 -11.32 -11.29
C TRP A 29 -9.22 -11.13 -12.81
N TYR A 30 -8.68 -10.01 -13.30
CA TYR A 30 -8.88 -9.60 -14.69
C TYR A 30 -7.74 -9.97 -15.64
N MET A 31 -6.64 -10.54 -15.13
CA MET A 31 -5.55 -11.04 -15.97
C MET A 31 -6.01 -12.18 -16.89
N ARG A 32 -5.60 -12.13 -18.16
CA ARG A 32 -5.81 -13.20 -19.14
C ARG A 32 -4.59 -13.33 -20.06
N GLY A 33 -4.46 -14.49 -20.69
CA GLY A 33 -3.46 -14.74 -21.72
C GLY A 33 -2.24 -15.52 -21.21
N PRO A 34 -1.10 -15.45 -21.93
CA PRO A 34 0.09 -16.21 -21.58
C PRO A 34 0.54 -15.96 -20.15
N ASN A 35 1.05 -17.00 -19.50
CA ASN A 35 1.53 -16.99 -18.10
C ASN A 35 0.44 -16.81 -17.02
N PHE A 36 -0.86 -16.83 -17.36
CA PHE A 36 -1.93 -16.72 -16.37
C PHE A 36 -1.72 -17.65 -15.16
N LEU A 37 -1.51 -18.95 -15.38
CA LEU A 37 -1.33 -19.94 -14.29
C LEU A 37 -0.08 -19.71 -13.43
N LYS A 38 0.87 -18.89 -13.89
CA LYS A 38 2.05 -18.50 -13.12
C LYS A 38 1.82 -17.20 -12.36
N LEU A 39 1.26 -16.20 -13.03
CA LEU A 39 1.13 -14.85 -12.50
C LEU A 39 -0.08 -14.69 -11.59
N HIS A 40 -1.17 -15.41 -11.84
CA HIS A 40 -2.39 -15.36 -11.03
C HIS A 40 -2.15 -15.72 -9.54
N PRO A 41 -1.53 -16.86 -9.19
CA PRO A 41 -1.21 -17.15 -7.78
C PRO A 41 -0.15 -16.21 -7.20
N LEU A 42 0.75 -15.67 -8.01
CA LEU A 42 1.73 -14.68 -7.56
C LEU A 42 1.06 -13.37 -7.10
N MET A 43 -0.10 -13.01 -7.66
CA MET A 43 -0.85 -11.85 -7.18
C MET A 43 -1.42 -12.10 -5.78
N ASP A 44 -1.78 -13.34 -5.42
CA ASP A 44 -2.20 -13.66 -4.05
C ASP A 44 -1.04 -13.50 -3.06
N GLU A 45 0.17 -13.95 -3.43
CA GLU A 45 1.39 -13.76 -2.63
C GLU A 45 1.68 -12.27 -2.41
N PHE A 46 1.59 -11.44 -3.45
CA PHE A 46 1.78 -10.00 -3.33
C PHE A 46 0.69 -9.31 -2.48
N MET A 47 -0.55 -9.78 -2.57
CA MET A 47 -1.64 -9.26 -1.75
C MET A 47 -1.43 -9.59 -0.28
N GLU A 48 -0.97 -10.82 0.04
CA GLU A 48 -0.62 -11.22 1.41
C GLU A 48 0.49 -10.34 1.99
N GLU A 49 1.53 -10.02 1.21
CA GLU A 49 2.60 -9.12 1.64
C GLU A 49 2.09 -7.69 1.93
N ILE A 50 1.24 -7.13 1.05
CA ILE A 50 0.66 -5.79 1.23
C ILE A 50 -0.30 -5.76 2.43
N ASP A 51 -1.15 -6.76 2.58
CA ASP A 51 -2.11 -6.84 3.68
C ASP A 51 -1.40 -7.02 5.04
N SER A 52 -0.30 -7.78 5.06
CA SER A 52 0.55 -7.89 6.26
C SER A 52 1.20 -6.56 6.63
N GLN A 53 1.70 -5.79 5.66
CA GLN A 53 2.23 -4.45 5.92
C GLN A 53 1.14 -3.50 6.41
N LEU A 54 -0.05 -3.53 5.79
CA LEU A 54 -1.19 -2.70 6.17
C LEU A 54 -1.56 -2.89 7.65
N ASP A 55 -1.58 -4.13 8.13
CA ASP A 55 -1.86 -4.45 9.53
C ASP A 55 -0.80 -3.86 10.47
N VAL A 56 0.48 -4.13 10.21
CA VAL A 56 1.61 -3.60 11.01
C VAL A 56 1.60 -2.07 11.06
N ILE A 57 1.36 -1.41 9.93
CA ILE A 57 1.28 0.06 9.82
C ILE A 57 0.10 0.61 10.62
N SER A 58 -1.08 -0.03 10.50
CA SER A 58 -2.31 0.38 11.19
C SER A 58 -2.16 0.22 12.71
N GLU A 59 -1.67 -0.92 13.17
CA GLU A 59 -1.42 -1.20 14.58
C GLU A 59 -0.34 -0.26 15.14
N ARG A 60 0.70 0.04 14.36
CA ARG A 60 1.73 1.00 14.78
C ARG A 60 1.14 2.39 14.98
N LEU A 61 0.26 2.83 14.08
CA LEU A 61 -0.43 4.11 14.23
C LEU A 61 -1.27 4.15 15.52
N ILE A 62 -2.00 3.08 15.83
CA ILE A 62 -2.77 2.96 17.08
C ILE A 62 -1.85 3.01 18.30
N ALA A 63 -0.72 2.30 18.28
CA ALA A 63 0.27 2.29 19.35
C ALA A 63 0.90 3.66 19.63
N LEU A 64 0.82 4.60 18.68
CA LEU A 64 1.24 5.99 18.83
C LEU A 64 0.09 6.95 19.19
N ASP A 65 -1.03 6.42 19.69
CA ASP A 65 -2.28 7.15 19.97
C ASP A 65 -2.83 7.83 18.70
N GLY A 66 -2.76 7.15 17.57
CA GLY A 66 -3.38 7.53 16.31
C GLY A 66 -4.71 6.81 16.07
N SER A 67 -5.35 7.11 14.94
CA SER A 67 -6.60 6.45 14.51
C SER A 67 -6.51 6.20 13.01
N PRO A 68 -6.26 4.95 12.57
CA PRO A 68 -6.13 4.64 11.15
C PRO A 68 -7.45 4.87 10.41
N TYR A 69 -7.36 5.25 9.14
CA TYR A 69 -8.50 5.13 8.23
C TYR A 69 -9.02 3.70 8.27
N SER A 70 -10.33 3.52 8.39
CA SER A 70 -10.92 2.22 8.73
C SER A 70 -12.19 1.90 7.95
N THR A 71 -12.48 2.70 6.92
CA THR A 71 -13.57 2.47 5.98
C THR A 71 -13.06 2.57 4.55
N LEU A 72 -13.70 1.84 3.63
CA LEU A 72 -13.39 1.90 2.21
C LEU A 72 -13.47 3.33 1.66
N LYS A 73 -14.42 4.13 2.16
CA LYS A 73 -14.59 5.53 1.77
C LYS A 73 -13.40 6.38 2.21
N GLU A 74 -12.94 6.26 3.45
CA GLU A 74 -11.77 6.99 3.92
C GLU A 74 -10.52 6.60 3.14
N MET A 75 -10.31 5.31 2.89
CA MET A 75 -9.18 4.83 2.10
C MET A 75 -9.22 5.42 0.68
N ALA A 76 -10.36 5.34 0.01
CA ALA A 76 -10.55 5.88 -1.35
C ALA A 76 -10.41 7.41 -1.42
N GLU A 77 -10.87 8.15 -0.40
CA GLU A 77 -10.77 9.61 -0.37
C GLU A 77 -9.35 10.12 -0.07
N ASN A 78 -8.49 9.28 0.53
CA ASN A 78 -7.16 9.70 1.01
C ASN A 78 -5.99 9.03 0.27
N THR A 79 -6.21 7.96 -0.50
CA THR A 79 -5.14 7.36 -1.29
C THR A 79 -4.68 8.29 -2.41
N LYS A 80 -3.38 8.23 -2.74
CA LYS A 80 -2.79 8.91 -3.89
C LYS A 80 -2.50 7.96 -5.04
N ILE A 81 -2.65 6.65 -4.82
CA ILE A 81 -2.53 5.65 -5.88
C ILE A 81 -3.83 5.66 -6.68
N GLN A 82 -3.73 5.96 -7.98
CA GLN A 82 -4.90 5.97 -8.86
C GLN A 82 -5.32 4.54 -9.18
N ASP A 83 -6.62 4.30 -9.26
CA ASP A 83 -7.19 3.08 -9.80
C ASP A 83 -7.95 3.33 -11.10
N TRP A 84 -8.49 2.25 -11.63
CA TRP A 84 -9.38 2.27 -12.78
C TRP A 84 -10.43 1.17 -12.63
N PRO A 85 -11.60 1.31 -13.29
CA PRO A 85 -12.57 0.24 -13.36
C PRO A 85 -11.95 -1.05 -13.92
N GLY A 86 -12.37 -2.19 -13.37
CA GLY A 86 -11.95 -3.49 -13.88
C GLY A 86 -12.55 -3.76 -15.27
N GLU A 87 -11.70 -3.67 -16.30
CA GLU A 87 -12.08 -3.86 -17.71
C GLU A 87 -11.30 -5.02 -18.32
N TRP A 88 -11.89 -5.77 -19.27
CA TRP A 88 -11.24 -6.94 -19.89
C TRP A 88 -10.26 -6.58 -21.02
N ASP A 89 -10.24 -5.34 -21.47
CA ASP A 89 -9.41 -4.85 -22.57
C ASP A 89 -7.98 -4.48 -22.13
N LYS A 90 -7.73 -4.28 -20.83
CA LYS A 90 -6.37 -4.11 -20.28
C LYS A 90 -5.60 -5.43 -20.32
N THR A 91 -4.47 -5.38 -20.99
CA THR A 91 -3.54 -6.50 -21.15
C THR A 91 -2.74 -6.76 -19.86
N THR A 92 -2.19 -7.97 -19.73
CA THR A 92 -1.31 -8.31 -18.59
C THR A 92 -0.13 -7.34 -18.43
N PRO A 93 0.59 -6.94 -19.49
CA PRO A 93 1.63 -5.92 -19.37
C PRO A 93 1.16 -4.57 -18.83
N GLU A 94 -0.03 -4.09 -19.23
CA GLU A 94 -0.58 -2.83 -18.72
C GLU A 94 -0.91 -2.92 -17.23
N ARG A 95 -1.46 -4.05 -16.78
CA ARG A 95 -1.72 -4.28 -15.34
C ARG A 95 -0.44 -4.35 -14.53
N LEU A 96 0.58 -5.05 -15.04
CA LEU A 96 1.89 -5.11 -14.40
C LEU A 96 2.57 -3.73 -14.35
N ALA A 97 2.43 -2.91 -15.39
CA ALA A 97 2.91 -1.53 -15.38
C ALA A 97 2.22 -0.70 -14.29
N HIS A 98 0.90 -0.84 -14.14
CA HIS A 98 0.15 -0.16 -13.08
C HIS A 98 0.59 -0.59 -11.67
N LEU A 99 0.85 -1.90 -11.47
CA LEU A 99 1.45 -2.40 -10.23
C LEU A 99 2.82 -1.78 -9.97
N VAL A 100 3.68 -1.72 -11.00
CA VAL A 100 5.02 -1.11 -10.88
C VAL A 100 4.93 0.36 -10.48
N ASP A 101 4.00 1.12 -11.06
CA ASP A 101 3.78 2.53 -10.72
C ASP A 101 3.30 2.67 -9.26
N GLY A 102 2.40 1.80 -8.81
CA GLY A 102 1.96 1.74 -7.41
C GLY A 102 3.10 1.43 -6.44
N TYR A 103 3.92 0.40 -6.75
CA TYR A 103 5.08 0.05 -5.92
C TYR A 103 6.13 1.15 -5.85
N ARG A 104 6.40 1.87 -6.95
CA ARG A 104 7.32 3.02 -6.93
C ARG A 104 6.80 4.16 -6.08
N TYR A 105 5.50 4.44 -6.13
CA TYR A 105 4.89 5.42 -5.25
C TYR A 105 5.03 5.00 -3.78
N LEU A 106 4.79 3.72 -3.46
CA LEU A 106 4.96 3.20 -2.10
C LEU A 106 6.41 3.29 -1.64
N GLU A 107 7.38 2.95 -2.50
CA GLU A 107 8.82 3.10 -2.23
C GLU A 107 9.16 4.54 -1.84
N ASP A 108 8.71 5.53 -2.62
CA ASP A 108 8.92 6.95 -2.32
C ASP A 108 8.26 7.36 -0.99
N LEU A 109 7.06 6.86 -0.70
CA LEU A 109 6.34 7.14 0.54
C LEU A 109 7.04 6.52 1.77
N TYR A 110 7.53 5.29 1.65
CA TYR A 110 8.32 4.62 2.69
C TYR A 110 9.63 5.36 2.94
N GLN A 111 10.35 5.76 1.89
CA GLN A 111 11.57 6.57 2.00
C GLN A 111 11.28 7.89 2.74
N HIS A 112 10.17 8.56 2.40
CA HIS A 112 9.73 9.74 3.13
C HIS A 112 9.42 9.43 4.61
N GLY A 113 8.77 8.30 4.89
CA GLY A 113 8.52 7.83 6.24
C GLY A 113 9.79 7.62 7.07
N ILE A 114 10.83 7.04 6.48
CA ILE A 114 12.15 6.85 7.11
C ILE A 114 12.75 8.20 7.54
N GLU A 115 12.68 9.21 6.68
CA GLU A 115 13.20 10.55 6.96
C GLU A 115 12.39 11.26 8.05
N VAL A 116 11.06 11.20 7.97
CA VAL A 116 10.16 11.84 8.94
C VAL A 116 10.32 11.23 10.33
N SER A 117 10.35 9.90 10.41
CA SER A 117 10.53 9.17 11.67
C SER A 117 11.92 9.39 12.27
N ASP A 118 12.98 9.57 11.46
CA ASP A 118 14.30 9.97 11.97
C ASP A 118 14.24 11.35 12.64
N VAL A 119 13.64 12.34 11.98
CA VAL A 119 13.55 13.72 12.48
C VAL A 119 12.80 13.77 13.80
N GLU A 120 11.71 13.01 13.92
CA GLU A 120 10.93 12.94 15.15
C GLU A 120 11.50 11.95 16.19
N LYS A 121 12.59 11.24 15.85
CA LYS A 121 13.28 10.24 16.68
C LYS A 121 12.37 9.07 17.09
N ASP A 122 11.45 8.69 16.21
CA ASP A 122 10.63 7.50 16.32
C ASP A 122 11.30 6.30 15.62
N PHE A 123 12.38 5.81 16.23
CA PHE A 123 13.22 4.76 15.65
C PHE A 123 12.50 3.42 15.47
N SER A 124 11.48 3.13 16.27
CA SER A 124 10.68 1.91 16.09
C SER A 124 9.83 1.97 14.83
N THR A 125 9.24 3.13 14.51
CA THR A 125 8.52 3.28 13.23
C THR A 125 9.49 3.36 12.05
N GLN A 126 10.66 3.97 12.23
CA GLN A 126 11.71 3.98 11.20
C GLN A 126 12.14 2.57 10.80
N ASP A 127 12.36 1.68 11.78
CA ASP A 127 12.71 0.28 11.52
C ASP A 127 11.57 -0.48 10.81
N ILE A 128 10.30 -0.15 11.10
CA ILE A 128 9.16 -0.69 10.35
C ILE A 128 9.20 -0.25 8.89
N PHE A 129 9.50 1.02 8.60
CA PHE A 129 9.57 1.51 7.22
C PHE A 129 10.77 0.99 6.41
N ILE A 130 11.81 0.46 7.07
CA ILE A 130 13.01 -0.10 6.42
C ILE A 130 12.81 -1.57 6.02
N ARG A 131 11.91 -2.28 6.70
CA ARG A 131 11.76 -3.73 6.58
C ARG A 131 10.75 -4.17 5.53
#